data_AF-J5Q8H6-F1
#
_entry.id   AF-J5Q8H6-F1
#
_cell.length_a   1.000
_cell.length_b   1.000
_cell.length_c   1.000
_cell.angle_alpha   90.00
_cell.angle_beta   90.00
_cell.angle_gamma   90.00
#
_symmetry.space_group_name_H-M   'P 1'
#
loop_
_entity.id
_entity.type
_entity.pdbx_description
1 polymer ?
#
loop_
_entity_poly.entity_id
_entity_poly.type
_entity_poly.pdbx_seq_one_letter_code
_entity_poly.pdbx_strand_id
1 'polypeptide(L)'
;MKFTLKKRHAFAIGMPIGLLAFPVLRRVVWAFQARPAGQVISEAISAVGSLKWFDTTLVTGLVAVGAAYFSVRAIKEQIKASDEAVQRQIDNAIALEQDRKDARRDANRAVLPLTLTAISELVELNAPKIRYLLAQCERSWLPKTAGIPPFDPISGEIISSLKEMVETLDKADRPFFAALVTAMQVEAANQRGLRDNGIDGKMVSADNLRSHLIRHAEIYARAGALFEYGRGDTDDIPKAIRKLDLANALFLMRVFDIRDELVELYGLESDEEWDVSQYRKRKRSAHSK
;
A
#
# COMPACT_ATOMS: atom_id res chain seq x y z
N MET A 1 -24.07 -30.47 -34.47
CA MET A 1 -22.68 -30.63 -33.98
C MET A 1 -21.73 -30.63 -35.18
N LYS A 2 -21.01 -29.52 -35.45
CA LYS A 2 -20.05 -29.46 -36.58
C LYS A 2 -18.74 -30.14 -36.17
N PHE A 3 -18.50 -31.36 -36.66
CA PHE A 3 -17.21 -32.02 -36.51
C PHE A 3 -16.16 -31.27 -37.35
N THR A 4 -15.14 -30.73 -36.69
CA THR A 4 -14.01 -30.08 -37.38
C THR A 4 -13.26 -31.12 -38.24
N LEU A 5 -12.77 -30.72 -39.42
CA LEU A 5 -12.12 -31.61 -40.39
C LEU A 5 -11.02 -32.51 -39.78
N LYS A 6 -10.26 -31.99 -38.79
CA LYS A 6 -9.25 -32.76 -38.06
C LYS A 6 -9.82 -33.98 -37.32
N LYS A 7 -11.03 -33.90 -36.77
CA LYS A 7 -11.66 -35.01 -36.05
C LYS A 7 -12.16 -36.13 -36.99
N ARG A 8 -12.50 -35.81 -38.24
CA ARG A 8 -12.95 -36.79 -39.23
C ARG A 8 -11.82 -37.71 -39.72
N HIS A 9 -10.62 -37.16 -39.94
CA HIS A 9 -9.47 -37.96 -40.34
C HIS A 9 -8.96 -38.88 -39.22
N ALA A 10 -8.94 -38.39 -37.97
CA ALA A 10 -8.59 -39.24 -36.82
C ALA A 10 -9.55 -40.43 -36.67
N PHE A 11 -10.85 -40.23 -36.89
CA PHE A 11 -11.85 -41.30 -36.84
C PHE A 11 -11.69 -42.30 -38.00
N ALA A 12 -11.51 -41.80 -39.23
CA ALA A 12 -11.37 -42.65 -40.42
C ALA A 12 -10.11 -43.53 -40.38
N ILE A 13 -9.01 -43.04 -39.79
CA ILE A 13 -7.77 -43.82 -39.61
C ILE A 13 -7.85 -44.74 -38.39
N GLY A 14 -8.49 -44.28 -37.30
CA GLY A 14 -8.62 -45.05 -36.07
C GLY A 14 -9.56 -46.26 -36.18
N MET A 15 -10.60 -46.18 -37.02
CA MET A 15 -11.59 -47.25 -37.18
C MET A 15 -11.02 -48.57 -37.72
N PRO A 16 -10.26 -48.60 -38.83
CA PRO A 16 -9.68 -49.86 -39.34
C PRO A 16 -8.62 -50.43 -38.39
N ILE A 17 -7.81 -49.58 -37.75
CA ILE A 17 -6.84 -50.02 -36.73
C ILE A 17 -7.55 -50.62 -35.53
N GLY A 18 -8.63 -49.98 -35.05
CA GLY A 18 -9.45 -50.49 -33.96
C GLY A 18 -10.14 -51.81 -34.30
N LEU A 19 -10.66 -51.95 -35.52
CA LEU A 19 -11.27 -53.19 -36.01
C LEU A 19 -10.27 -54.34 -36.10
N LEU A 20 -9.01 -54.07 -36.46
CA LEU A 20 -7.95 -55.08 -36.48
C LEU A 20 -7.43 -55.41 -35.07
N ALA A 21 -7.33 -54.41 -34.19
CA ALA A 21 -6.86 -54.59 -32.83
C ALA A 21 -7.89 -55.29 -31.91
N PHE A 22 -9.18 -55.05 -32.11
CA PHE A 22 -10.27 -55.58 -31.29
C PHE A 22 -10.30 -57.11 -31.14
N PRO A 23 -10.23 -57.93 -32.22
CA PRO A 23 -10.22 -59.39 -32.08
C PRO A 23 -8.97 -59.91 -31.36
N VAL A 24 -7.83 -59.24 -31.51
CA VAL A 24 -6.58 -59.58 -30.82
C VAL A 24 -6.70 -59.26 -29.33
N LEU A 25 -7.11 -58.04 -28.98
CA LEU A 25 -7.35 -57.61 -27.59
C LEU A 25 -8.39 -58.49 -26.89
N ARG A 26 -9.48 -58.83 -27.58
CA ARG A 26 -10.53 -59.71 -27.04
C ARG A 26 -9.98 -61.10 -26.71
N ARG A 27 -9.15 -61.68 -27.57
CA ARG A 27 -8.50 -62.97 -27.29
C ARG A 27 -7.52 -62.89 -26.12
N VAL A 28 -6.75 -61.80 -26.03
CA VAL A 28 -5.82 -61.57 -24.93
C VAL A 28 -6.55 -61.47 -23.59
N VAL A 29 -7.63 -60.67 -23.52
CA VAL A 29 -8.44 -60.53 -22.29
C VAL A 29 -9.04 -61.86 -21.85
N TRP A 30 -9.58 -62.66 -22.78
CA TRP A 30 -10.09 -63.99 -22.45
C TRP A 30 -9.00 -64.97 -22.02
N ALA A 31 -7.78 -64.85 -22.57
CA ALA A 31 -6.64 -65.65 -22.12
C ALA A 31 -6.22 -65.28 -20.68
N PHE A 32 -6.20 -63.99 -20.32
CA PHE A 32 -5.90 -63.53 -18.95
C PHE A 32 -6.97 -63.90 -17.93
N GLN A 33 -8.23 -64.09 -18.34
CA GLN A 33 -9.29 -64.57 -17.45
C GLN A 33 -9.21 -66.09 -17.22
N ALA A 34 -8.69 -66.85 -18.18
CA ALA A 34 -8.63 -68.30 -18.12
C ALA A 34 -7.32 -68.85 -17.50
N ARG A 35 -6.25 -68.03 -17.43
CA ARG A 35 -4.91 -68.48 -17.03
C ARG A 35 -4.17 -67.43 -16.19
N PRO A 36 -3.22 -67.83 -15.32
CA PRO A 36 -2.39 -66.89 -14.56
C PRO A 36 -1.60 -65.95 -15.47
N ALA A 37 -1.53 -64.67 -15.11
CA ALA A 37 -0.97 -63.60 -15.94
C ALA A 37 0.45 -63.90 -16.49
N GLY A 38 1.30 -64.57 -15.71
CA GLY A 38 2.65 -64.93 -16.13
C GLY A 38 2.72 -65.89 -17.33
N GLN A 39 1.78 -66.85 -17.42
CA GLN A 39 1.74 -67.83 -18.51
C GLN A 39 1.24 -67.19 -19.82
N VAL A 40 0.25 -66.30 -19.72
CA VAL A 40 -0.32 -65.61 -20.89
C VAL A 40 0.72 -64.67 -21.52
N ILE A 41 1.52 -63.98 -20.71
CA ILE A 41 2.62 -63.13 -21.19
C ILE A 41 3.69 -63.98 -21.90
N SER A 42 4.07 -65.12 -21.31
CA SER A 42 5.06 -66.04 -21.91
C SER A 42 4.59 -66.61 -23.25
N GLU A 43 3.34 -67.06 -23.35
CA GLU A 43 2.77 -67.60 -24.60
C GLU A 43 2.59 -66.51 -25.67
N ALA A 44 2.22 -65.29 -25.27
CA ALA A 44 2.13 -64.16 -26.18
C ALA A 44 3.51 -63.78 -26.75
N ILE A 45 4.55 -63.76 -25.92
CA ILE A 45 5.92 -63.49 -26.36
C ILE A 45 6.43 -64.59 -27.28
N SER A 46 6.16 -65.87 -26.98
CA SER A 46 6.58 -66.98 -27.86
C SER A 46 5.80 -67.00 -29.18
N ALA A 47 4.51 -66.68 -29.16
CA ALA A 47 3.69 -66.60 -30.37
C ALA A 47 4.15 -65.45 -31.29
N VAL A 48 4.44 -64.27 -30.71
CA VAL A 48 5.02 -63.13 -31.44
C VAL A 48 6.42 -63.47 -31.99
N GLY A 49 7.25 -64.19 -31.23
CA GLY A 49 8.55 -64.67 -31.69
C GLY A 49 8.49 -65.73 -32.81
N SER A 50 7.37 -66.44 -32.96
CA SER A 50 7.18 -67.47 -33.98
C SER A 50 6.75 -66.92 -35.35
N LEU A 51 6.24 -65.69 -35.40
CA LEU A 51 5.86 -64.96 -36.63
C LEU A 51 7.08 -64.29 -37.28
N LYS A 52 8.01 -65.10 -37.81
CA LYS A 52 9.28 -64.69 -38.45
C LYS A 52 9.16 -63.74 -39.67
N TRP A 53 7.94 -63.40 -40.13
CA TRP A 53 7.67 -62.59 -41.33
C TRP A 53 7.14 -61.17 -41.02
N PHE A 54 6.55 -60.95 -39.84
CA PHE A 54 5.94 -59.67 -39.49
C PHE A 54 6.96 -58.93 -38.65
N ASP A 55 7.76 -58.11 -39.34
CA ASP A 55 8.83 -57.28 -38.81
C ASP A 55 8.65 -56.95 -37.33
N THR A 56 9.49 -57.55 -36.49
CA THR A 56 9.68 -57.20 -35.07
C THR A 56 9.78 -55.68 -34.85
N THR A 57 10.27 -54.97 -35.86
CA THR A 57 10.34 -53.51 -36.03
C THR A 57 8.98 -52.80 -35.97
N LEU A 58 7.92 -53.38 -36.53
CA LEU A 58 6.57 -52.81 -36.53
C LEU A 58 5.92 -52.89 -35.13
N VAL A 59 6.05 -54.04 -34.47
CA VAL A 59 5.50 -54.26 -33.12
C VAL A 59 6.23 -53.40 -32.09
N THR A 60 7.58 -53.37 -32.14
CA THR A 60 8.37 -52.47 -31.28
C THR A 60 8.06 -51.00 -31.55
N GLY A 61 7.87 -50.61 -32.82
CA GLY A 61 7.44 -49.25 -33.18
C GLY A 61 6.09 -48.85 -32.58
N LEU A 62 5.07 -49.73 -32.66
CA LEU A 62 3.75 -49.46 -32.06
C LEU A 62 3.79 -49.38 -30.53
N VAL A 63 4.55 -50.27 -29.89
CA VAL A 63 4.74 -50.25 -28.43
C VAL A 63 5.47 -48.96 -28.00
N ALA A 64 6.49 -48.53 -28.74
CA ALA A 64 7.21 -47.29 -28.47
C ALA A 64 6.30 -46.05 -28.59
N VAL A 65 5.44 -45.99 -29.62
CA VAL A 65 4.48 -44.88 -29.77
C VAL A 65 3.45 -44.89 -28.65
N GLY A 66 2.96 -46.08 -28.26
CA GLY A 66 2.06 -46.23 -27.10
C GLY A 66 2.69 -45.73 -25.80
N ALA A 67 3.92 -46.18 -25.50
CA ALA A 67 4.66 -45.74 -24.33
C ALA A 67 4.93 -44.22 -24.34
N ALA A 68 5.30 -43.66 -25.48
CA ALA A 68 5.49 -42.22 -25.64
C ALA A 68 4.19 -41.44 -25.40
N TYR A 69 3.05 -41.91 -25.92
CA TYR A 69 1.75 -41.28 -25.70
C TYR A 69 1.36 -41.28 -24.22
N PHE A 70 1.51 -42.40 -23.52
CA PHE A 70 1.23 -42.49 -22.08
C PHE A 70 2.19 -41.62 -21.25
N SER A 71 3.48 -41.59 -21.60
CA SER A 71 4.47 -40.73 -20.95
C SER A 71 4.12 -39.25 -21.10
N VAL A 72 3.81 -38.79 -22.33
CA VAL A 72 3.39 -37.40 -22.57
C VAL A 72 2.11 -37.06 -21.82
N ARG A 73 1.16 -38.00 -21.72
CA ARG A 73 -0.07 -37.78 -20.96
C ARG A 73 0.21 -37.65 -19.46
N ALA A 74 1.02 -38.55 -18.89
CA ALA A 74 1.40 -38.51 -17.48
C ALA A 74 2.16 -37.21 -17.14
N ILE A 75 3.07 -36.77 -18.02
CA ILE A 75 3.78 -35.49 -17.88
C ILE A 75 2.80 -34.32 -17.90
N LYS A 76 1.82 -34.30 -18.82
CA LYS A 76 0.80 -33.24 -18.87
C LYS A 76 -0.06 -33.19 -17.61
N GLU A 77 -0.46 -34.34 -17.08
CA GLU A 77 -1.22 -34.42 -15.83
C GLU A 77 -0.39 -33.95 -14.63
N GLN A 78 0.91 -34.28 -14.57
CA GLN A 78 1.84 -33.78 -13.56
C GLN A 78 2.07 -32.27 -13.65
N ILE A 79 2.26 -31.73 -14.87
CA ILE A 79 2.41 -30.28 -15.09
C ILE A 79 1.16 -29.56 -14.60
N LYS A 80 -0.03 -30.04 -14.96
CA LYS A 80 -1.28 -29.42 -14.52
C LYS A 80 -1.42 -29.42 -12.98
N ALA A 81 -1.12 -30.54 -12.33
CA ALA A 81 -1.17 -30.63 -10.87
C ALA A 81 -0.13 -29.71 -10.20
N SER A 82 1.06 -29.58 -10.78
CA SER A 82 2.10 -28.66 -10.34
C SER A 82 1.65 -27.20 -10.47
N ASP A 83 1.07 -26.83 -11.61
CA ASP A 83 0.58 -25.47 -11.84
C ASP A 83 -0.53 -25.09 -10.85
N GLU A 84 -1.47 -26.00 -10.57
CA GLU A 84 -2.52 -25.79 -9.57
C GLU A 84 -1.95 -25.61 -8.15
N ALA A 85 -0.92 -26.39 -7.79
CA ALA A 85 -0.25 -26.27 -6.50
C ALA A 85 0.50 -24.94 -6.37
N VAL A 86 1.20 -24.52 -7.42
CA VAL A 86 1.90 -23.21 -7.47
C VAL A 86 0.90 -22.07 -7.34
N GLN A 87 -0.23 -22.13 -8.06
CA GLN A 87 -1.25 -21.08 -7.96
C GLN A 87 -1.80 -20.96 -6.54
N ARG A 88 -2.13 -22.08 -5.86
CA ARG A 88 -2.58 -22.06 -4.47
C ARG A 88 -1.53 -21.48 -3.52
N GLN A 89 -0.24 -21.74 -3.76
CA GLN A 89 0.84 -21.16 -2.97
C GLN A 89 0.93 -19.64 -3.15
N ILE A 90 0.77 -19.16 -4.39
CA ILE A 90 0.73 -17.71 -4.68
C ILE A 90 -0.47 -17.06 -3.98
N ASP A 91 -1.66 -17.64 -4.12
CA ASP A 91 -2.88 -17.09 -3.52
C ASP A 91 -2.78 -17.05 -1.98
N ASN A 92 -2.26 -18.11 -1.36
CA ASN A 92 -2.01 -18.15 0.09
C ASN A 92 -0.95 -17.14 0.52
N ALA A 93 0.10 -16.94 -0.27
CA ALA A 93 1.13 -15.95 0.02
C ALA A 93 0.58 -14.51 -0.06
N ILE A 94 -0.29 -14.23 -1.04
CA ILE A 94 -0.98 -12.94 -1.17
C ILE A 94 -1.90 -12.70 0.04
N ALA A 95 -2.70 -13.69 0.42
CA ALA A 95 -3.59 -13.58 1.57
C ALA A 95 -2.80 -13.33 2.87
N LEU A 96 -1.72 -14.09 3.10
CA LEU A 96 -0.88 -13.91 4.28
C LEU A 96 -0.22 -12.52 4.33
N GLU A 97 0.19 -11.98 3.19
CA GLU A 97 0.79 -10.63 3.14
C GLU A 97 -0.26 -9.54 3.38
N GLN A 98 -1.50 -9.74 2.89
CA GLN A 98 -2.63 -8.85 3.20
C GLN A 98 -2.95 -8.86 4.69
N ASP A 99 -3.10 -10.05 5.30
CA ASP A 99 -3.35 -10.19 6.74
C ASP A 99 -2.25 -9.51 7.57
N ARG A 100 -0.98 -9.65 7.16
CA ARG A 100 0.15 -8.99 7.82
C ARG A 100 0.09 -7.47 7.68
N LYS A 101 -0.30 -6.95 6.52
CA LYS A 101 -0.45 -5.51 6.28
C LYS A 101 -1.58 -4.95 7.13
N ASP A 102 -2.72 -5.64 7.20
CA ASP A 102 -3.90 -5.22 7.95
C ASP A 102 -3.61 -5.24 9.46
N ALA A 103 -2.98 -6.30 9.97
CA ALA A 103 -2.57 -6.36 11.37
C ALA A 103 -1.59 -5.23 11.75
N ARG A 104 -0.67 -4.85 10.85
CA ARG A 104 0.23 -3.70 11.07
C ARG A 104 -0.52 -2.39 11.05
N ARG A 105 -1.46 -2.21 10.11
CA ARG A 105 -2.31 -1.01 10.04
C ARG A 105 -3.11 -0.86 11.33
N ASP A 106 -3.72 -1.92 11.83
CA ASP A 106 -4.51 -1.90 13.06
C ASP A 106 -3.66 -1.60 14.30
N ALA A 107 -2.48 -2.20 14.40
CA ALA A 107 -1.53 -1.92 15.47
C ALA A 107 -1.09 -0.44 15.45
N ASN A 108 -0.73 0.07 14.27
CA ASN A 108 -0.34 1.46 14.09
C ASN A 108 -1.50 2.42 14.42
N ARG A 109 -2.72 2.07 14.02
CA ARG A 109 -3.93 2.86 14.30
C ARG A 109 -4.19 2.93 15.79
N ALA A 110 -4.06 1.82 16.52
CA ALA A 110 -4.29 1.76 17.95
C ALA A 110 -3.35 2.69 18.75
N VAL A 111 -2.11 2.91 18.28
CA VAL A 111 -1.14 3.81 18.94
C VAL A 111 -1.18 5.24 18.40
N LEU A 112 -1.90 5.50 17.30
CA LEU A 112 -1.96 6.81 16.65
C LEU A 112 -2.41 7.93 17.60
N PRO A 113 -3.46 7.77 18.45
CA PRO A 113 -3.89 8.85 19.34
C PRO A 113 -2.79 9.37 20.28
N LEU A 114 -1.86 8.50 20.71
CA LEU A 114 -0.72 8.90 21.54
C LEU A 114 0.24 9.80 20.74
N THR A 115 0.53 9.41 19.49
CA THR A 115 1.37 10.20 18.58
C THR A 115 0.73 11.55 18.27
N LEU A 116 -0.58 11.59 18.01
CA LEU A 116 -1.31 12.82 17.73
C LEU A 116 -1.34 13.75 18.93
N THR A 117 -1.49 13.21 20.14
CA THR A 117 -1.41 13.98 21.39
C THR A 117 -0.04 14.63 21.54
N ALA A 118 1.05 13.89 21.30
CA ALA A 118 2.40 14.43 21.36
C ALA A 118 2.65 15.55 20.33
N ILE A 119 2.04 15.45 19.13
CA ILE A 119 2.08 16.52 18.11
C ILE A 119 1.34 17.76 18.60
N SER A 120 0.14 17.60 19.16
CA SER A 120 -0.65 18.70 19.73
C SER A 120 0.07 19.39 20.89
N GLU A 121 0.66 18.63 21.81
CA GLU A 121 1.45 19.17 22.93
C GLU A 121 2.67 19.95 22.44
N LEU A 122 3.37 19.46 21.42
CA LEU A 122 4.54 20.16 20.85
C LEU A 122 4.18 21.57 20.35
N VAL A 123 3.04 21.74 19.68
CA VAL A 123 2.62 23.06 19.21
C VAL A 123 2.04 23.92 20.33
N GLU A 124 1.35 23.32 21.31
CA GLU A 124 0.90 24.02 22.52
C GLU A 124 2.06 24.57 23.35
N LEU A 125 3.19 23.85 23.41
CA LEU A 125 4.41 24.31 24.09
C LEU A 125 5.14 25.43 23.34
N ASN A 126 5.11 25.39 22.00
CA ASN A 126 5.83 26.36 21.17
C ASN A 126 5.03 27.63 20.86
N ALA A 127 3.69 27.59 20.84
CA ALA A 127 2.87 28.75 20.53
C ALA A 127 3.01 29.92 21.53
N PRO A 128 3.08 29.71 22.86
CA PRO A 128 3.35 30.77 23.83
C PRO A 128 4.67 31.49 23.59
N LYS A 129 5.70 30.78 23.09
CA LYS A 129 7.01 31.36 22.75
C LYS A 129 6.89 32.34 21.59
N ILE A 130 6.10 32.02 20.57
CA ILE A 130 5.82 32.94 19.45
C ILE A 130 4.98 34.13 19.93
N ARG A 131 3.96 33.90 20.76
CA ARG A 131 3.15 34.98 21.35
C ARG A 131 4.01 35.95 22.17
N TYR A 132 4.93 35.43 22.96
CA TYR A 132 5.90 36.23 23.70
C TYR A 132 6.73 37.12 22.78
N LEU A 133 7.24 36.58 21.67
CA LEU A 133 7.96 37.39 20.66
C LEU A 133 7.07 38.45 20.02
N LEU A 134 5.81 38.10 19.70
CA LEU A 134 4.87 39.04 19.09
C LEU A 134 4.57 40.22 20.02
N ALA A 135 4.43 39.96 21.32
CA ALA A 135 4.22 41.00 22.34
C ALA A 135 5.43 41.94 22.50
N GLN A 136 6.62 41.53 22.05
CA GLN A 136 7.82 42.37 22.04
C GLN A 136 7.99 43.19 20.76
N CYS A 137 7.13 43.01 19.76
CA CYS A 137 7.26 43.77 18.52
C CYS A 137 6.97 45.25 18.74
N GLU A 138 7.90 46.11 18.32
CA GLU A 138 7.76 47.56 18.27
C GLU A 138 7.55 47.99 16.82
N ARG A 139 6.46 48.72 16.54
CA ARG A 139 6.12 49.17 15.17
C ARG A 139 6.12 48.03 14.14
N SER A 140 5.58 46.87 14.52
CA SER A 140 5.50 45.65 13.70
C SER A 140 6.83 44.91 13.47
N TRP A 141 7.88 45.23 14.21
CA TRP A 141 9.18 44.57 14.09
C TRP A 141 9.68 44.11 15.44
N LEU A 142 10.29 42.92 15.47
CA LEU A 142 10.96 42.42 16.66
C LEU A 142 12.28 43.20 16.87
N PRO A 143 12.49 43.84 18.03
CA PRO A 143 13.75 44.51 18.35
C PRO A 143 14.92 43.53 18.26
N LYS A 144 16.09 43.99 17.80
CA LYS A 144 17.30 43.13 17.73
C LYS A 144 17.79 42.66 19.11
N THR A 145 17.37 43.36 20.17
CA THR A 145 17.66 43.02 21.56
C THR A 145 16.72 41.95 22.13
N ALA A 146 15.63 41.61 21.43
CA ALA A 146 14.71 40.56 21.85
C ALA A 146 15.40 39.19 21.77
N GLY A 147 15.50 38.51 22.91
CA GLY A 147 16.00 37.15 22.96
C GLY A 147 15.00 36.18 22.34
N ILE A 148 15.43 35.42 21.33
CA ILE A 148 14.59 34.36 20.74
C ILE A 148 14.66 33.12 21.63
N PRO A 149 13.54 32.68 22.24
CA PRO A 149 13.53 31.51 23.10
C PRO A 149 13.81 30.24 22.28
N PRO A 150 14.38 29.18 22.89
CA PRO A 150 14.55 27.90 22.22
C PRO A 150 13.19 27.23 21.97
N PHE A 151 12.96 26.81 20.72
CA PHE A 151 11.80 26.00 20.35
C PHE A 151 12.06 24.52 20.62
N ASP A 152 11.01 23.81 21.04
CA ASP A 152 11.10 22.37 21.27
C ASP A 152 11.21 21.65 19.93
N PRO A 153 12.19 20.74 19.75
CA PRO A 153 12.37 20.02 18.51
C PRO A 153 11.29 18.95 18.33
N ILE A 154 11.03 18.57 17.08
CA ILE A 154 10.20 17.40 16.78
C ILE A 154 10.92 16.15 17.29
N SER A 155 10.25 15.38 18.16
CA SER A 155 10.78 14.10 18.65
C SER A 155 10.96 13.11 17.49
N GLY A 156 12.05 12.34 17.50
CA GLY A 156 12.29 11.26 16.53
C GLY A 156 11.22 10.18 16.58
N GLU A 157 10.59 9.98 17.74
CA GLU A 157 9.48 9.03 17.93
C GLU A 157 8.26 9.41 17.08
N ILE A 158 7.85 10.68 17.11
CA ILE A 158 6.74 11.20 16.29
C ILE A 158 6.99 10.91 14.80
N ILE A 159 8.24 11.13 14.35
CA ILE A 159 8.62 10.90 12.95
C ILE A 159 8.55 9.39 12.61
N SER A 160 9.03 8.52 13.50
CA SER A 160 8.96 7.06 13.31
C SER A 160 7.52 6.59 13.22
N SER A 161 6.67 7.00 14.16
CA SER A 161 5.26 6.59 14.20
C SER A 161 4.47 7.09 12.97
N LEU A 162 4.69 8.33 12.53
CA LEU A 162 4.06 8.85 11.31
C LEU A 162 4.56 8.11 10.05
N LYS A 163 5.85 7.74 10.00
CA LYS A 163 6.41 6.95 8.89
C LYS A 163 5.76 5.56 8.83
N GLU A 164 5.72 4.85 9.95
CA GLU A 164 5.12 3.51 10.05
C GLU A 164 3.65 3.54 9.63
N MET A 165 2.90 4.57 10.05
CA MET A 165 1.53 4.79 9.61
C MET A 165 1.44 4.92 8.09
N VAL A 166 2.21 5.85 7.49
CA VAL A 166 2.21 6.09 6.04
C VAL A 166 2.56 4.85 5.22
N GLU A 167 3.45 3.99 5.73
CA GLU A 167 3.83 2.73 5.08
C GLU A 167 2.66 1.73 5.03
N THR A 168 1.83 1.70 6.08
CA THR A 168 0.67 0.80 6.17
C THR A 168 -0.58 1.30 5.45
N LEU A 169 -0.71 2.60 5.24
CA LEU A 169 -1.87 3.21 4.60
C LEU A 169 -1.97 2.93 3.10
N ASP A 170 -3.21 2.94 2.61
CA ASP A 170 -3.50 2.89 1.19
C ASP A 170 -3.14 4.19 0.48
N LYS A 171 -2.89 4.10 -0.83
CA LYS A 171 -2.35 5.21 -1.62
C LYS A 171 -3.25 6.47 -1.56
N ALA A 172 -4.57 6.29 -1.42
CA ALA A 172 -5.54 7.38 -1.36
C ALA A 172 -5.39 8.23 -0.08
N ASP A 173 -4.96 7.63 1.02
CA ASP A 173 -4.99 8.27 2.34
C ASP A 173 -3.64 8.87 2.76
N ARG A 174 -2.54 8.38 2.17
CA ARG A 174 -1.18 8.89 2.38
C ARG A 174 -1.02 10.41 2.24
N PRO A 175 -1.71 11.11 1.31
CA PRO A 175 -1.54 12.55 1.14
C PRO A 175 -1.84 13.37 2.41
N PHE A 176 -2.82 12.97 3.22
CA PHE A 176 -3.18 13.74 4.43
C PHE A 176 -2.07 13.67 5.49
N PHE A 177 -1.53 12.47 5.76
CA PHE A 177 -0.38 12.28 6.64
C PHE A 177 0.87 12.97 6.10
N ALA A 178 1.12 12.88 4.80
CA ALA A 178 2.24 13.57 4.15
C ALA A 178 2.13 15.10 4.30
N ALA A 179 0.92 15.66 4.23
CA ALA A 179 0.68 17.07 4.45
C ALA A 179 0.97 17.48 5.91
N LEU A 180 0.57 16.67 6.90
CA LEU A 180 0.91 16.88 8.31
C LEU A 180 2.43 16.87 8.53
N VAL A 181 3.13 15.85 8.03
CA VAL A 181 4.60 15.75 8.12
C VAL A 181 5.27 16.96 7.45
N THR A 182 4.80 17.36 6.28
CA THR A 182 5.32 18.53 5.56
C THR A 182 5.11 19.81 6.36
N ALA A 183 3.93 20.02 6.94
CA ALA A 183 3.64 21.18 7.77
C ALA A 183 4.60 21.27 8.97
N MET A 184 4.81 20.15 9.67
CA MET A 184 5.77 20.06 10.77
C MET A 184 7.21 20.36 10.34
N GLN A 185 7.68 19.74 9.26
CA GLN A 185 9.06 19.95 8.75
C GLN A 185 9.31 21.39 8.34
N VAL A 186 8.35 22.00 7.63
CA VAL A 186 8.45 23.39 7.22
C VAL A 186 8.46 24.31 8.44
N GLU A 187 7.64 24.04 9.44
CA GLU A 187 7.64 24.84 10.67
C GLU A 187 8.94 24.71 11.45
N ALA A 188 9.47 23.49 11.62
CA ALA A 188 10.77 23.27 12.26
C ALA A 188 11.92 23.96 11.49
N ALA A 189 11.85 24.02 10.16
CA ALA A 189 12.80 24.80 9.36
C ALA A 189 12.66 26.31 9.60
N ASN A 190 11.42 26.83 9.66
CA ASN A 190 11.20 28.24 9.91
C ASN A 190 11.62 28.65 11.33
N GLN A 191 11.38 27.81 12.35
CA GLN A 191 11.81 28.09 13.73
C GLN A 191 13.33 28.14 13.86
N ARG A 192 14.04 27.24 13.17
CA ARG A 192 15.51 27.33 13.04
C ARG A 192 15.93 28.64 12.36
N GLY A 193 15.30 28.97 11.23
CA GLY A 193 15.57 30.23 10.54
C GLY A 193 15.25 31.47 11.39
N LEU A 194 14.21 31.42 12.22
CA LEU A 194 13.86 32.49 13.16
C LEU A 194 14.97 32.69 14.19
N ARG A 195 15.46 31.61 14.80
CA ARG A 195 16.59 31.66 15.74
C ARG A 195 17.85 32.21 15.08
N ASP A 196 18.21 31.71 13.89
CA ASP A 196 19.41 32.13 13.18
C ASP A 196 19.31 33.63 12.77
N ASN A 197 18.11 34.10 12.40
CA ASN A 197 17.85 35.51 12.14
C ASN A 197 18.06 36.39 13.38
N GLY A 198 17.67 35.91 14.57
CA GLY A 198 17.95 36.63 15.82
C GLY A 198 19.45 36.76 16.09
N ILE A 199 20.21 35.69 15.87
CA ILE A 199 21.68 35.69 16.03
C ILE A 199 22.34 36.67 15.05
N ASP A 200 21.90 36.66 13.79
CA ASP A 200 22.43 37.53 12.73
C ASP A 200 21.92 38.99 12.82
N GLY A 201 21.01 39.30 13.74
CA GLY A 201 20.36 40.60 13.84
C GLY A 201 19.51 40.97 12.61
N LYS A 202 18.99 39.96 11.89
CA LYS A 202 18.07 40.11 10.77
C LYS A 202 16.69 40.51 11.27
N MET A 203 15.98 41.28 10.45
CA MET A 203 14.68 41.84 10.81
C MET A 203 13.59 40.75 10.79
N VAL A 204 12.87 40.60 11.90
CA VAL A 204 11.70 39.71 12.01
C VAL A 204 10.45 40.57 12.16
N SER A 205 9.47 40.41 11.27
CA SER A 205 8.21 41.15 11.35
C SER A 205 7.16 40.44 12.22
N ALA A 206 6.26 41.23 12.80
CA ALA A 206 5.08 40.73 13.50
C ALA A 206 4.24 39.80 12.62
N ASP A 207 4.09 40.12 11.32
CA ASP A 207 3.36 39.26 10.37
C ASP A 207 4.01 37.89 10.16
N ASN A 208 5.35 37.82 10.24
CA ASN A 208 6.04 36.54 10.21
C ASN A 208 5.66 35.71 11.43
N LEU A 209 5.71 36.31 12.63
CA LEU A 209 5.34 35.65 13.88
C LEU A 209 3.87 35.22 13.90
N ARG A 210 2.93 36.08 13.47
CA ARG A 210 1.51 35.71 13.29
C ARG A 210 1.35 34.50 12.37
N SER A 211 2.13 34.47 11.29
CA SER A 211 2.09 33.35 10.35
C SER A 211 2.63 32.04 10.93
N HIS A 212 3.57 32.10 11.87
CA HIS A 212 3.99 30.92 12.62
C HIS A 212 2.86 30.37 13.50
N LEU A 213 2.08 31.24 14.15
CA LEU A 213 0.90 30.81 14.92
C LEU A 213 -0.14 30.10 14.04
N ILE A 214 -0.39 30.60 12.83
CA ILE A 214 -1.27 29.92 11.86
C ILE A 214 -0.73 28.55 11.45
N ARG A 215 0.59 28.39 11.28
CA ARG A 215 1.19 27.09 10.97
C ARG A 215 1.08 26.11 12.13
N HIS A 216 1.22 26.58 13.37
CA HIS A 216 0.97 25.74 14.56
C HIS A 216 -0.50 25.34 14.63
N ALA A 217 -1.43 26.26 14.36
CA ALA A 217 -2.85 25.94 14.29
C ALA A 217 -3.17 24.92 13.18
N GLU A 218 -2.50 25.01 12.02
CA GLU A 218 -2.63 24.01 10.97
C GLU A 218 -2.15 22.63 11.42
N ILE A 219 -0.97 22.54 12.04
CA ILE A 219 -0.44 21.26 12.55
C ILE A 219 -1.40 20.68 13.60
N TYR A 220 -1.89 21.51 14.52
CA TYR A 220 -2.85 21.11 15.53
C TYR A 220 -4.16 20.61 14.91
N ALA A 221 -4.73 21.35 13.96
CA ALA A 221 -5.99 20.99 13.30
C ALA A 221 -5.86 19.69 12.52
N ARG A 222 -4.74 19.47 11.80
CA ARG A 222 -4.47 18.21 11.09
C ARG A 222 -4.33 17.03 12.04
N ALA A 223 -3.62 17.21 13.16
CA ALA A 223 -3.52 16.17 14.18
C ALA A 223 -4.90 15.89 14.81
N GLY A 224 -5.64 16.97 15.11
CA GLY A 224 -7.01 16.94 15.64
C GLY A 224 -7.98 16.12 14.79
N ALA A 225 -7.96 16.35 13.47
CA ALA A 225 -8.83 15.68 12.52
C ALA A 225 -8.56 14.17 12.40
N LEU A 226 -7.39 13.68 12.82
CA LEU A 226 -7.04 12.26 12.78
C LEU A 226 -7.45 11.49 14.05
N PHE A 227 -7.96 12.15 15.10
CA PHE A 227 -8.31 11.45 16.34
C PHE A 227 -9.43 10.44 16.16
N GLU A 228 -10.49 10.77 15.42
CA GLU A 228 -11.61 9.83 15.18
C GLU A 228 -11.11 8.59 14.42
N TYR A 229 -10.24 8.80 13.42
CA TYR A 229 -9.58 7.70 12.72
C TYR A 229 -8.73 6.85 13.68
N GLY A 230 -7.84 7.48 14.46
CA GLY A 230 -6.97 6.77 15.40
C GLY A 230 -7.71 6.02 16.51
N ARG A 231 -8.89 6.48 16.92
CA ARG A 231 -9.73 5.83 17.94
C ARG A 231 -10.53 4.64 17.42
N GLY A 232 -10.64 4.49 16.11
CA GLY A 232 -11.52 3.48 15.51
C GLY A 232 -12.97 3.94 15.35
N ASP A 233 -13.27 5.23 15.57
CA ASP A 233 -14.62 5.77 15.45
C ASP A 233 -15.06 5.89 13.98
N THR A 234 -14.09 6.12 13.08
CA THR A 234 -14.28 6.15 11.62
C THR A 234 -13.10 5.51 10.90
N ASP A 235 -13.36 4.80 9.80
CA ASP A 235 -12.32 4.28 8.90
C ASP A 235 -11.85 5.31 7.86
N ASP A 236 -12.59 6.41 7.73
CA ASP A 236 -12.30 7.47 6.75
C ASP A 236 -11.24 8.44 7.28
N ILE A 237 -10.18 8.64 6.50
CA ILE A 237 -9.19 9.68 6.76
C ILE A 237 -9.68 11.00 6.13
N PRO A 238 -9.63 12.13 6.85
CA PRO A 238 -9.99 13.43 6.29
C PRO A 238 -9.17 13.74 5.03
N LYS A 239 -9.80 14.36 4.03
CA LYS A 239 -9.12 14.77 2.80
C LYS A 239 -8.44 16.14 2.93
N ALA A 240 -9.03 17.00 3.74
CA ALA A 240 -8.57 18.35 4.02
C ALA A 240 -9.01 18.76 5.43
N ILE A 241 -8.39 19.82 5.94
CA ILE A 241 -8.91 20.57 7.08
C ILE A 241 -9.60 21.83 6.56
N ARG A 242 -10.53 22.36 7.32
CA ARG A 242 -11.26 23.59 7.01
C ARG A 242 -10.66 24.77 7.74
N LYS A 243 -10.94 25.97 7.24
CA LYS A 243 -10.56 27.23 7.91
C LYS A 243 -11.12 27.34 9.33
N LEU A 244 -12.35 26.88 9.56
CA LEU A 244 -12.94 26.83 10.90
C LEU A 244 -12.14 25.92 11.86
N ASP A 245 -11.54 24.84 11.36
CA ASP A 245 -10.70 23.95 12.18
C ASP A 245 -9.45 24.68 12.68
N LEU A 246 -8.88 25.60 11.87
CA LEU A 246 -7.76 26.45 12.30
C LEU A 246 -8.20 27.47 13.37
N ALA A 247 -9.39 28.07 13.22
CA ALA A 247 -9.92 29.00 14.22
C ALA A 247 -10.16 28.30 15.58
N ASN A 248 -10.61 27.05 15.54
CA ASN A 248 -10.76 26.20 16.72
C ASN A 248 -9.41 25.78 17.30
N ALA A 249 -8.44 25.43 16.45
CA ALA A 249 -7.08 25.11 16.90
C ALA A 249 -6.41 26.29 17.62
N LEU A 250 -6.54 27.52 17.10
CA LEU A 250 -6.05 28.73 17.78
C LEU A 250 -6.64 28.89 19.18
N PHE A 251 -7.93 28.58 19.34
CA PHE A 251 -8.59 28.59 20.64
C PHE A 251 -8.02 27.52 21.56
N LEU A 252 -7.90 26.27 21.10
CA LEU A 252 -7.38 25.15 21.90
C LEU A 252 -5.92 25.36 22.33
N MET A 253 -5.11 25.96 21.47
CA MET A 253 -3.73 26.36 21.77
C MET A 253 -3.61 27.58 22.69
N ARG A 254 -4.73 28.11 23.22
CA ARG A 254 -4.78 29.24 24.16
C ARG A 254 -4.20 30.54 23.60
N VAL A 255 -4.46 30.81 22.32
CA VAL A 255 -4.06 32.05 21.61
C VAL A 255 -5.18 33.11 21.68
N PHE A 256 -5.86 33.22 22.83
CA PHE A 256 -7.12 33.96 22.96
C PHE A 256 -7.01 35.46 22.70
N ASP A 257 -5.89 36.06 23.10
CA ASP A 257 -5.65 37.51 23.06
C ASP A 257 -5.58 38.09 21.65
N ILE A 258 -5.12 37.30 20.69
CA ILE A 258 -4.93 37.70 19.29
C ILE A 258 -5.73 36.82 18.34
N ARG A 259 -6.58 35.92 18.86
CA ARG A 259 -7.34 34.97 18.04
C ARG A 259 -8.21 35.69 17.02
N ASP A 260 -9.01 36.66 17.47
CA ASP A 260 -9.99 37.32 16.60
C ASP A 260 -9.30 38.13 15.50
N GLU A 261 -8.18 38.79 15.82
CA GLU A 261 -7.31 39.44 14.83
C GLU A 261 -6.79 38.43 13.79
N LEU A 262 -6.32 37.25 14.21
CA LEU A 262 -5.85 36.21 13.30
C LEU A 262 -7.00 35.61 12.46
N VAL A 263 -8.18 35.41 13.06
CA VAL A 263 -9.36 34.89 12.37
C VAL A 263 -9.79 35.86 11.28
N GLU A 264 -9.86 37.16 11.56
CA GLU A 264 -10.18 38.19 10.58
C GLU A 264 -9.09 38.29 9.50
N LEU A 265 -7.82 38.44 9.91
CA LEU A 265 -6.69 38.63 9.00
C LEU A 265 -6.52 37.48 8.01
N TYR A 266 -6.74 36.24 8.44
CA TYR A 266 -6.62 35.05 7.59
C TYR A 266 -7.97 34.57 7.01
N GLY A 267 -9.08 35.22 7.38
CA GLY A 267 -10.42 34.87 6.93
C GLY A 267 -10.82 33.45 7.33
N LEU A 268 -10.63 33.09 8.60
CA LEU A 268 -10.79 31.72 9.12
C LEU A 268 -12.24 31.34 9.49
N GLU A 269 -13.19 32.25 9.28
CA GLU A 269 -14.60 32.06 9.65
C GLU A 269 -15.38 31.19 8.65
N SER A 270 -14.86 30.99 7.44
CA SER A 270 -15.56 30.21 6.42
C SER A 270 -15.35 28.69 6.60
N ASP A 271 -16.30 27.90 6.10
CA ASP A 271 -16.24 26.44 6.06
C ASP A 271 -15.42 25.90 4.87
N GLU A 272 -14.63 26.77 4.22
CA GLU A 272 -13.83 26.38 3.05
C GLU A 272 -12.62 25.54 3.44
N GLU A 273 -12.19 24.66 2.53
CA GLU A 273 -10.95 23.91 2.68
C GLU A 273 -9.74 24.85 2.82
N TRP A 274 -8.86 24.53 3.77
CA TRP A 274 -7.62 25.25 3.98
C TRP A 274 -6.58 24.85 2.94
N ASP A 275 -6.24 25.80 2.07
CA ASP A 275 -5.16 25.66 1.10
C ASP A 275 -3.95 26.53 1.49
N VAL A 276 -2.85 25.87 1.84
CA VAL A 276 -1.56 26.47 2.17
C VAL A 276 -1.01 27.37 1.04
N SER A 277 -1.43 27.14 -0.21
CA SER A 277 -1.03 27.97 -1.34
C SER A 277 -1.62 29.39 -1.26
N GLN A 278 -2.83 29.54 -0.69
CA GLN A 278 -3.49 30.84 -0.53
C GLN A 278 -2.69 31.75 0.41
N TYR A 279 -2.14 31.17 1.48
CA TYR A 279 -1.25 31.87 2.40
C TYR A 279 -0.02 32.46 1.69
N ARG A 280 0.60 31.72 0.77
CA ARG A 280 1.76 32.20 -0.01
C ARG A 280 1.41 33.34 -0.96
N LYS A 281 0.21 33.31 -1.56
CA LYS A 281 -0.25 34.35 -2.48
C LYS A 281 -0.47 35.69 -1.78
N ARG A 282 -1.10 35.69 -0.60
CA ARG A 282 -1.34 36.92 0.19
C ARG A 282 -0.04 37.62 0.60
N LYS A 283 0.99 36.85 0.98
CA LYS A 283 2.29 37.44 1.34
C LYS A 283 2.94 38.21 0.18
N ARG A 284 2.73 37.76 -1.07
CA ARG A 284 3.24 38.45 -2.27
C ARG A 284 2.46 39.73 -2.59
N SER A 285 1.14 39.74 -2.42
CA SER A 285 0.33 40.94 -2.68
C SER A 285 0.59 42.06 -1.67
N ALA A 286 0.92 41.73 -0.41
CA ALA A 286 1.22 42.72 0.62
C ALA A 286 2.56 43.46 0.41
N HIS A 287 3.53 42.85 -0.28
CA HIS A 287 4.84 43.47 -0.56
C HIS A 287 4.87 44.28 -1.87
N SER A 288 3.76 44.28 -2.64
CA SER A 288 3.67 44.98 -3.93
C SER A 288 3.01 46.36 -3.83
N LYS A 289 2.63 46.79 -2.62
CA LYS A 289 2.03 48.10 -2.35
C LYS A 289 2.98 48.91 -1.47
#